data_AF-A0A4R5C805-F1
#
_entry.id   AF-A0A4R5C805-F1
#
_cell.length_a   1.000
_cell.length_b   1.000
_cell.length_c   1.000
_cell.angle_alpha   90.00
_cell.angle_beta   90.00
_cell.angle_gamma   90.00
#
_symmetry.space_group_name_H-M   'P 1'
#
loop_
_entity.id
_entity.type
_entity.pdbx_description
1 polymer ?
#
loop_
_entity_poly.entity_id
_entity_poly.type
_entity_poly.pdbx_seq_one_letter_code
_entity_poly.pdbx_strand_id
1 'polypeptide(L)'
;MTDPFLDSLANALGGQAATALGAAGTMALAKVRELLRRRSQQDPETQAALEAAESDDAGPAQVTALAERLDAVCSEDEEFAELLRREGAVVHNEITTSDNVVNINNGQVKNLVQTREINGGITFN
;
A
#
# COMPACT_ATOMS: atom_id res chain seq x y z
N MET A 1 -13.49 10.72 -0.08
CA MET A 1 -12.97 9.56 0.67
C MET A 1 -12.02 8.88 -0.29
N THR A 2 -10.74 8.91 0.03
CA THR A 2 -9.69 8.28 -0.78
C THR A 2 -9.79 6.76 -0.68
N ASP A 3 -9.32 6.08 -1.73
CA ASP A 3 -9.27 4.62 -1.75
C ASP A 3 -8.32 4.10 -0.64
N PRO A 4 -8.76 3.16 0.22
CA PRO A 4 -7.90 2.54 1.24
C PRO A 4 -6.57 1.99 0.72
N PHE A 5 -6.54 1.55 -0.55
CA PHE A 5 -5.31 1.17 -1.22
C PHE A 5 -4.34 2.36 -1.31
N LEU A 6 -4.79 3.51 -1.79
CA LEU A 6 -3.98 4.72 -1.95
C LEU A 6 -3.57 5.30 -0.60
N ASP A 7 -4.45 5.25 0.40
CA ASP A 7 -4.13 5.64 1.77
C ASP A 7 -2.97 4.81 2.32
N SER A 8 -2.98 3.48 2.10
CA SER A 8 -1.89 2.61 2.56
C SER A 8 -0.55 2.94 1.89
N LEU A 9 -0.57 3.27 0.60
CA LEU A 9 0.63 3.67 -0.13
C LEU A 9 1.15 5.03 0.35
N ALA A 10 0.27 6.00 0.55
CA ALA A 10 0.63 7.31 1.07
C ALA A 10 1.26 7.21 2.48
N ASN A 11 0.68 6.39 3.36
CA ASN A 11 1.24 6.12 4.69
C ASN A 11 2.62 5.44 4.61
N ALA A 12 2.81 4.52 3.66
CA ALA A 12 4.10 3.87 3.45
C ALA A 12 5.17 4.84 2.93
N LEU A 13 4.81 5.66 1.95
CA LEU A 13 5.68 6.65 1.32
C LEU A 13 6.08 7.75 2.30
N GLY A 14 5.13 8.23 3.11
CA GLY A 14 5.37 9.18 4.20
C GLY A 14 6.05 8.58 5.43
N GLY A 15 6.56 7.34 5.34
CA GLY A 15 7.34 6.71 6.41
C GLY A 15 6.52 6.18 7.60
N GLN A 16 5.25 6.57 7.73
CA GLN A 16 4.38 6.20 8.85
C GLN A 16 4.12 4.69 8.95
N ALA A 17 4.08 3.99 7.81
CA ALA A 17 3.89 2.53 7.75
C ALA A 17 5.11 1.77 7.21
N ALA A 18 6.22 2.45 6.92
CA ALA A 18 7.39 1.82 6.32
C ALA A 18 8.05 0.77 7.23
N THR A 19 7.91 0.91 8.55
CA THR A 19 8.45 -0.03 9.54
C THR A 19 7.70 -1.36 9.60
N ALA A 20 6.47 -1.41 9.07
CA ALA A 20 5.67 -2.63 8.99
C ALA A 20 6.06 -3.52 7.78
N LEU A 21 6.88 -3.01 6.87
CA LEU A 21 7.23 -3.70 5.63
C LEU A 21 8.39 -4.69 5.83
N GLY A 22 8.24 -5.88 5.27
CA GLY A 22 9.32 -6.84 5.09
C GLY A 22 10.22 -6.47 3.91
N ALA A 23 11.13 -7.37 3.53
CA ALA A 23 12.02 -7.16 2.39
C ALA A 23 11.24 -7.01 1.07
N ALA A 24 10.17 -7.77 0.88
CA ALA A 24 9.33 -7.71 -0.32
C ALA A 24 8.56 -6.39 -0.40
N GLY A 25 7.87 -5.99 0.68
CA GLY A 25 7.24 -4.68 0.79
C GLY A 25 8.20 -3.51 0.62
N THR A 26 9.41 -3.58 1.18
CA THR A 26 10.43 -2.52 1.00
C THR A 26 10.83 -2.36 -0.47
N MET A 27 11.05 -3.46 -1.20
CA MET A 27 11.35 -3.41 -2.63
C MET A 27 10.15 -2.88 -3.44
N ALA A 28 8.93 -3.29 -3.09
CA ALA A 28 7.72 -2.80 -3.73
C ALA A 28 7.51 -1.31 -3.49
N LEU A 29 7.73 -0.82 -2.27
CA LEU A 29 7.67 0.61 -1.94
C LEU A 29 8.69 1.42 -2.73
N ALA A 30 9.90 0.91 -2.92
CA ALA A 30 10.91 1.56 -3.76
C ALA A 30 10.45 1.68 -5.23
N LYS A 31 9.77 0.67 -5.76
CA LYS A 31 9.19 0.73 -7.12
C LYS A 31 8.04 1.72 -7.22
N VAL A 32 7.15 1.75 -6.23
CA VAL A 32 6.04 2.72 -6.16
C VAL A 32 6.60 4.14 -6.11
N ARG A 33 7.63 4.39 -5.29
CA ARG A 33 8.33 5.67 -5.22
C ARG A 33 8.95 6.07 -6.56
N GLU A 34 9.61 5.14 -7.24
CA GLU A 34 10.20 5.39 -8.57
C GLU A 34 9.12 5.69 -9.63
N LEU A 35 8.00 4.97 -9.60
CA LEU A 35 6.87 5.22 -10.49
C LEU A 35 6.31 6.64 -10.28
N LEU A 36 6.13 7.04 -9.03
CA LEU A 36 5.67 8.39 -8.67
C LEU A 36 6.67 9.46 -9.08
N ARG A 37 7.97 9.24 -8.90
CA ARG A 37 9.01 10.17 -9.34
C ARG A 37 9.01 10.38 -10.86
N ARG A 38 8.74 9.34 -11.64
CA ARG A 38 8.62 9.47 -13.11
C ARG A 38 7.39 10.29 -13.48
N ARG A 39 6.25 10.03 -12.83
CA ARG A 39 5.03 10.81 -13.06
C ARG A 39 5.20 12.28 -12.66
N SER A 40 5.89 12.52 -11.54
CA SER A 40 6.10 13.85 -10.98
C SER A 40 6.98 14.74 -11.85
N GLN A 41 7.84 14.16 -12.71
CA GLN A 41 8.61 14.94 -13.71
C GLN A 41 7.69 15.68 -14.71
N GLN A 42 6.48 15.19 -14.91
CA GLN A 42 5.47 15.77 -15.80
C GLN A 42 4.36 16.47 -15.01
N ASP A 43 4.45 16.47 -13.68
CA ASP A 43 3.38 16.87 -12.78
C ASP A 43 3.95 17.44 -11.46
N PRO A 44 4.18 18.76 -11.42
CA PRO A 44 4.75 19.45 -10.26
C PRO A 44 3.93 19.29 -8.98
N GLU A 45 2.61 19.11 -9.08
CA GLU A 45 1.74 18.95 -7.91
C GLU A 45 1.96 17.58 -7.26
N THR A 46 2.16 16.53 -8.07
CA THR A 46 2.56 15.21 -7.55
C THR A 46 3.92 15.25 -6.90
N GLN A 47 4.86 16.02 -7.45
CA GLN A 47 6.18 16.19 -6.83
C GLN A 47 6.07 16.86 -5.46
N ALA A 48 5.32 17.97 -5.37
CA ALA A 48 5.14 18.70 -4.13
C ALA A 48 4.46 17.87 -3.04
N ALA A 49 3.43 17.09 -3.41
CA ALA A 49 2.75 16.20 -2.47
C ALA A 49 3.67 15.07 -1.96
N LEU A 50 4.48 14.48 -2.85
CA LEU A 50 5.44 13.46 -2.47
C LEU A 50 6.53 14.00 -1.53
N GLU A 51 7.14 15.14 -1.87
CA GLU A 51 8.17 15.78 -1.04
C GLU A 51 7.62 16.22 0.32
N ALA A 52 6.39 16.75 0.37
CA ALA A 52 5.75 17.14 1.62
C ALA A 52 5.46 15.95 2.53
N ALA A 53 5.08 14.80 1.98
CA ALA A 53 4.85 13.57 2.75
C ALA A 53 6.16 12.91 3.20
N GLU A 54 7.25 13.04 2.43
CA GLU A 54 8.56 12.47 2.78
C GLU A 54 9.39 13.34 3.74
N SER A 55 8.92 14.55 4.06
CA SER A 55 9.59 15.45 4.99
C SER A 55 9.62 14.90 6.41
N ASP A 56 10.71 15.17 7.17
CA ASP A 56 10.84 14.73 8.56
C ASP A 56 9.72 15.30 9.48
N ASP A 57 9.16 16.45 9.11
CA ASP A 57 8.04 17.11 9.82
C ASP A 57 6.65 16.72 9.27
N ALA A 58 6.58 15.70 8.40
CA ALA A 58 5.33 15.28 7.77
C ALA A 58 4.33 14.73 8.80
N GLY A 59 3.16 15.35 8.84
CA GLY A 59 2.04 14.91 9.66
C GLY A 59 0.93 14.21 8.86
N PRO A 60 -0.17 13.84 9.53
CA PRO A 60 -1.31 13.19 8.87
C PRO A 60 -1.91 14.00 7.71
N ALA A 61 -1.82 15.34 7.76
CA ALA A 61 -2.33 16.22 6.72
C ALA A 61 -1.54 16.05 5.40
N GLN A 62 -0.22 15.94 5.48
CA GLN A 62 0.65 15.74 4.31
C GLN A 62 0.44 14.36 3.68
N VAL A 63 0.27 13.34 4.51
CA VAL A 63 -0.05 11.98 4.04
C VAL A 63 -1.43 11.92 3.38
N THR A 64 -2.43 12.60 3.95
CA THR A 64 -3.76 12.70 3.34
C THR A 64 -3.71 13.42 1.99
N ALA A 65 -2.98 14.54 1.92
CA ALA A 65 -2.81 15.27 0.67
C ALA A 65 -2.10 14.43 -0.41
N LEU A 66 -1.15 13.58 -0.04
CA LEU A 66 -0.54 12.63 -0.96
C LEU A 66 -1.57 11.59 -1.44
N ALA A 67 -2.38 11.02 -0.57
CA ALA A 67 -3.42 10.06 -0.95
C ALA A 67 -4.45 10.68 -1.93
N GLU A 68 -4.89 11.91 -1.66
CA GLU A 68 -5.79 12.67 -2.54
C GLU A 68 -5.14 12.94 -3.89
N ARG A 69 -3.85 13.27 -3.91
CA ARG A 69 -3.12 13.48 -5.17
C ARG A 69 -3.01 12.19 -5.97
N LEU A 70 -2.71 11.07 -5.32
CA LEU A 70 -2.67 9.75 -5.97
C LEU A 70 -4.02 9.40 -6.60
N ASP A 71 -5.12 9.69 -5.92
CA ASP A 71 -6.48 9.43 -6.40
C ASP A 71 -6.81 10.26 -7.66
N ALA A 72 -6.44 11.54 -7.65
CA ALA A 72 -6.57 12.41 -8.81
C ALA A 72 -5.73 11.91 -10.01
N VAL A 73 -4.46 11.56 -9.78
CA VAL A 73 -3.59 11.04 -10.85
C VAL A 73 -4.12 9.72 -11.41
N CYS A 74 -4.61 8.82 -10.57
CA CYS A 74 -5.20 7.55 -11.01
C CYS A 74 -6.50 7.75 -11.80
N SER A 75 -7.24 8.82 -11.51
CA SER A 75 -8.45 9.18 -12.25
C SER A 75 -8.15 9.82 -13.61
N GLU A 76 -7.00 10.49 -13.74
CA GLU A 76 -6.53 11.11 -14.98
C GLU A 76 -5.83 10.12 -15.92
N ASP A 77 -5.15 9.11 -15.36
CA ASP A 77 -4.32 8.14 -16.09
C ASP A 77 -4.60 6.71 -15.59
N GLU A 78 -5.43 5.99 -16.35
CA GLU A 78 -5.85 4.63 -16.03
C GLU A 78 -4.69 3.62 -16.15
N GLU A 79 -3.75 3.82 -17.09
CA GLU A 79 -2.57 2.96 -17.22
C GLU A 79 -1.65 3.10 -16.01
N PHE A 80 -1.45 4.34 -15.54
CA PHE A 80 -0.74 4.61 -14.30
C PHE A 80 -1.46 3.97 -13.10
N ALA A 81 -2.80 4.07 -13.03
CA ALA A 81 -3.58 3.46 -11.96
C ALA A 81 -3.39 1.94 -11.88
N GLU A 82 -3.44 1.25 -13.03
CA GLU A 82 -3.19 -0.19 -13.10
C GLU A 82 -1.77 -0.55 -12.66
N LEU A 83 -0.78 0.19 -13.12
CA LEU A 83 0.62 -0.05 -12.78
C LEU A 83 0.89 0.21 -11.29
N LEU A 84 0.32 1.28 -10.73
CA LEU A 84 0.41 1.61 -9.31
C LEU A 84 -0.25 0.53 -8.46
N ARG A 85 -1.43 0.03 -8.86
CA ARG A 85 -2.10 -1.07 -8.16
C ARG A 85 -1.28 -2.35 -8.19
N ARG A 86 -0.69 -2.67 -9.34
CA ARG A 86 0.16 -3.86 -9.50
C ARG A 86 1.40 -3.81 -8.63
N GLU A 87 2.16 -2.74 -8.69
CA GLU A 87 3.43 -2.64 -7.94
C GLU A 87 3.20 -2.35 -6.45
N GLY A 88 2.12 -1.65 -6.10
CA GLY A 88 1.73 -1.34 -4.72
C GLY A 88 0.98 -2.44 -3.98
N ALA A 89 0.50 -3.48 -4.66
CA ALA A 89 -0.26 -4.57 -4.04
C ALA A 89 0.47 -5.23 -2.86
N VAL A 90 1.79 -5.43 -2.97
CA VAL A 90 2.59 -6.03 -1.90
C VAL A 90 2.65 -5.09 -0.68
N VAL A 91 2.84 -3.80 -0.90
CA VAL A 91 2.86 -2.78 0.17
C VAL A 91 1.53 -2.73 0.90
N HIS A 92 0.43 -2.62 0.14
CA HIS A 92 -0.92 -2.61 0.69
C HIS A 92 -1.21 -3.87 1.50
N ASN A 93 -0.88 -5.05 0.95
CA ASN A 93 -1.10 -6.31 1.63
C ASN A 93 -0.30 -6.39 2.93
N GLU A 94 0.99 -6.07 2.95
CA GLU A 94 1.79 -6.13 4.18
C GLU A 94 1.26 -5.15 5.25
N ILE A 95 0.91 -3.91 4.86
CA ILE A 95 0.35 -2.91 5.79
C ILE A 95 -0.99 -3.37 6.36
N THR A 96 -1.92 -3.83 5.51
CA THR A 96 -3.24 -4.29 5.95
C THR A 96 -3.20 -5.62 6.70
N THR A 97 -2.18 -6.44 6.47
CA THR A 97 -1.94 -7.71 7.19
C THR A 97 -1.38 -7.47 8.58
N SER A 98 -0.73 -6.33 8.83
CA SER A 98 -0.26 -5.95 10.18
C SER A 98 -1.37 -5.97 11.22
N ASP A 99 -2.60 -5.63 10.82
CA ASP A 99 -3.80 -5.66 11.67
C ASP A 99 -4.71 -6.89 11.43
N ASN A 100 -4.45 -7.72 10.41
CA ASN A 100 -5.31 -8.83 10.00
C ASN A 100 -4.53 -10.06 9.53
N VAL A 101 -4.92 -11.26 9.96
CA VAL A 101 -4.38 -12.51 9.43
C VAL A 101 -4.82 -12.70 7.97
N VAL A 102 -3.90 -12.51 7.02
CA VAL A 102 -4.09 -12.81 5.59
C VAL A 102 -3.32 -14.08 5.25
N ASN A 103 -4.02 -15.12 4.80
CA ASN A 103 -3.42 -16.41 4.50
C ASN A 103 -3.56 -16.70 3.00
N ILE A 104 -2.46 -16.58 2.25
CA ILE A 104 -2.43 -16.78 0.80
C ILE A 104 -2.09 -18.24 0.50
N ASN A 105 -3.07 -19.01 0.00
CA ASN A 105 -2.85 -20.39 -0.43
C ASN A 105 -2.72 -20.47 -1.95
N ASN A 106 -1.56 -20.91 -2.43
CA ASN A 106 -1.33 -21.21 -3.84
C ASN A 106 -1.16 -22.73 -4.03
N GLY A 107 -2.20 -23.43 -4.51
CA GLY A 107 -2.17 -24.87 -4.79
C GLY A 107 -3.56 -25.54 -4.76
N GLN A 108 -3.61 -26.85 -5.04
CA GLN A 108 -4.83 -27.65 -4.83
C GLN A 108 -4.85 -28.19 -3.40
N VAL A 109 -5.84 -27.75 -2.61
CA VAL A 109 -6.04 -28.18 -1.22
C VAL A 109 -7.31 -29.02 -1.10
N LYS A 110 -7.22 -30.16 -0.41
CA LYS A 110 -8.39 -31.03 -0.15
C LYS A 110 -9.28 -30.49 0.97
N ASN A 111 -8.66 -29.92 2.02
CA ASN A 111 -9.34 -29.20 3.11
C ASN A 111 -8.47 -28.00 3.51
N LEU A 112 -9.09 -26.83 3.69
CA LEU A 112 -8.42 -25.61 4.15
C LEU A 112 -9.23 -25.02 5.31
N VAL A 113 -8.58 -24.79 6.44
CA VAL A 113 -9.17 -24.06 7.58
C VAL A 113 -8.37 -22.80 7.83
N GLN A 114 -9.07 -21.66 7.82
CA GLN A 114 -8.53 -20.34 8.11
C GLN A 114 -9.32 -19.73 9.27
N THR A 115 -8.63 -19.26 10.30
CA THR A 115 -9.27 -18.62 11.46
C THR A 115 -8.29 -17.63 12.09
N ARG A 116 -8.82 -16.49 12.55
CA ARG A 116 -8.05 -15.47 13.28
C ARG A 116 -7.72 -15.93 14.70
N GLU A 117 -8.67 -16.60 15.36
CA GLU A 117 -8.54 -17.03 16.75
C GLU A 117 -9.36 -18.31 16.98
N ILE A 118 -8.82 -19.26 17.74
CA ILE A 118 -9.52 -20.48 18.14
C ILE A 118 -9.58 -20.52 19.66
N ASN A 119 -10.78 -20.43 20.20
CA ASN A 119 -11.06 -20.64 21.60
C ASN A 119 -11.80 -21.97 21.76
N GLY A 120 -11.05 -23.07 21.92
CA GLY A 120 -11.59 -24.44 22.00
C GLY A 120 -10.79 -25.46 21.17
N GLY A 121 -11.31 -26.68 21.04
CA GLY A 121 -10.69 -27.75 20.24
C GLY A 121 -11.29 -27.84 18.84
N ILE A 122 -10.44 -27.95 17.81
CA ILE A 122 -10.85 -28.31 16.45
C ILE A 122 -10.56 -29.79 16.24
N THR A 123 -11.55 -30.55 15.76
CA THR A 123 -11.39 -31.95 15.39
C THR A 123 -11.74 -32.13 13.92
N PHE A 124 -10.82 -32.74 13.16
CA PHE A 124 -11.02 -33.13 11.77
C PHE A 124 -11.23 -34.64 11.72
N ASN A 125 -12.23 -35.09 10.95
CA ASN A 125 -12.49 -36.51 10.68
C ASN A 125 -11.83 -36.95 9.37
#